data_AF-K9GAJ2-F1
#
_entry.id   AF-K9GAJ2-F1
#
_cell.length_a   1.000
_cell.length_b   1.000
_cell.length_c   1.000
_cell.angle_alpha   90.00
_cell.angle_beta   90.00
_cell.angle_gamma   90.00
#
_symmetry.space_group_name_H-M   'P 1'
#
loop_
_entity.id
_entity.type
_entity.pdbx_description
1 polymer ?
#
loop_
_entity_poly.entity_id
_entity_poly.type
_entity_poly.pdbx_seq_one_letter_code
_entity_poly.pdbx_strand_id
1 'polypeptide(L)'
;MAQINCLAQHFVSNSTQFMTVFSSDLSRARITAEGVCRAQVLPSGEIPLQPILTGNLREKDYGSMEGRFWKTSPPLPRPQDWVTPESKASMRKRVENFFDEHLLPLLMCDPHGRQDIAIVAHGIILQELWAYLMEISNSAVTKSALDFCDTNLTALHRKPVWSNTGYMTILITPHTIERTLLPTAMPCFTLVVLGIDDTKHLANLHRTRGGVGTAAHDTKQRKIDQFFR
;
A
#
# COMPACT_ATOMS: atom_id res chain seq x y z
N MET A 1 15.76 -9.33 4.14
CA MET A 1 15.63 -9.89 5.50
C MET A 1 15.89 -8.86 6.60
N ALA A 2 17.08 -8.24 6.72
CA ALA A 2 17.37 -7.31 7.83
C ALA A 2 16.36 -6.15 7.98
N GLN A 3 16.01 -5.46 6.89
CA GLN A 3 15.00 -4.37 6.94
C GLN A 3 13.61 -4.87 7.39
N ILE A 4 13.20 -6.06 6.95
CA ILE A 4 11.91 -6.67 7.31
C ILE A 4 11.88 -6.95 8.81
N ASN A 5 12.96 -7.50 9.37
CA ASN A 5 13.05 -7.77 10.81
C ASN A 5 12.99 -6.47 11.62
N CYS A 6 13.71 -5.42 11.19
CA CYS A 6 13.65 -4.12 11.84
C CYS A 6 12.23 -3.53 11.80
N LEU A 7 11.55 -3.61 10.65
CA LEU A 7 10.18 -3.13 10.47
C LEU A 7 9.21 -3.89 11.40
N ALA A 8 9.29 -5.21 11.39
CA ALA A 8 8.40 -6.06 12.18
C ALA A 8 8.59 -5.83 13.70
N GLN A 9 9.85 -5.74 14.16
CA GLN A 9 10.16 -5.42 15.55
C GLN A 9 9.72 -4.00 15.93
N HIS A 10 9.80 -3.05 15.01
CA HIS A 10 9.35 -1.68 15.24
C HIS A 10 7.84 -1.63 15.51
N PHE A 11 7.03 -2.33 14.72
CA PHE A 11 5.59 -2.41 14.98
C PHE A 11 5.26 -3.06 16.32
N VAL A 12 5.93 -4.17 16.66
CA VAL A 12 5.76 -4.83 17.97
C VAL A 12 6.16 -3.90 19.12
N SER A 13 7.29 -3.20 19.00
CA SER A 13 7.80 -2.31 20.06
C SER A 13 6.92 -1.07 20.28
N ASN A 14 6.19 -0.66 19.24
CA ASN A 14 5.22 0.43 19.31
C ASN A 14 3.80 -0.06 19.62
N SER A 15 3.64 -1.33 20.02
CA SER A 15 2.35 -1.95 20.32
C SER A 15 1.34 -1.86 19.17
N THR A 16 1.81 -1.84 17.91
CA THR A 16 0.95 -1.91 16.73
C THR A 16 0.55 -3.36 16.51
N GLN A 17 -0.76 -3.65 16.64
CA GLN A 17 -1.32 -4.99 16.50
C GLN A 17 -2.20 -5.06 15.25
N PHE A 18 -1.69 -5.69 14.19
CA PHE A 18 -2.44 -5.80 12.94
C PHE A 18 -3.50 -6.88 13.04
N MET A 19 -4.75 -6.50 12.77
CA MET A 19 -5.87 -7.44 12.65
C MET A 19 -5.90 -8.08 11.27
N THR A 20 -5.57 -7.29 10.25
CA THR A 20 -5.57 -7.72 8.85
C THR A 20 -4.33 -7.20 8.14
N VAL A 21 -3.71 -8.05 7.33
CA VAL A 21 -2.57 -7.69 6.50
C VAL A 21 -2.88 -8.08 5.06
N PHE A 22 -2.99 -7.09 4.18
CA PHE A 22 -3.08 -7.30 2.74
C PHE A 22 -1.69 -7.20 2.11
N SER A 23 -1.42 -8.02 1.10
CA SER A 23 -0.17 -7.92 0.37
C SER A 23 -0.33 -8.21 -1.11
N SER A 24 0.51 -7.55 -1.91
CA SER A 24 0.80 -8.04 -3.25
C SER A 24 1.37 -9.45 -3.17
N ASP A 25 0.89 -10.31 -4.06
CA ASP A 25 1.40 -11.67 -4.24
C ASP A 25 2.82 -11.74 -4.84
N LEU A 26 3.42 -10.62 -5.26
CA LEU A 26 4.80 -10.59 -5.70
C LEU A 26 5.75 -10.83 -4.51
N SER A 27 6.73 -11.72 -4.70
CA SER A 27 7.65 -12.21 -3.66
C SER A 27 8.18 -11.15 -2.68
N ARG A 28 8.65 -10.00 -3.17
CA ARG A 28 9.21 -8.92 -2.31
C ARG A 28 8.20 -8.37 -1.31
N ALA A 29 6.95 -8.18 -1.73
CA ALA A 29 5.87 -7.69 -0.87
C ALA A 29 5.37 -8.81 0.03
N ARG A 30 5.10 -9.99 -0.55
CA ARG A 30 4.69 -11.20 0.18
C ARG A 30 5.64 -11.53 1.35
N ILE A 31 6.93 -11.64 1.09
CA ILE A 31 7.95 -11.96 2.12
C ILE A 31 8.01 -10.88 3.20
N THR A 32 7.81 -9.61 2.83
CA THR A 32 7.75 -8.50 3.80
C THR A 32 6.52 -8.64 4.69
N ALA A 33 5.34 -8.90 4.11
CA ALA A 33 4.10 -9.09 4.83
C ALA A 33 4.15 -10.32 5.75
N GLU A 34 4.64 -11.46 5.25
CA GLU A 34 4.88 -12.67 6.06
C GLU A 34 5.83 -12.39 7.24
N GLY A 35 6.86 -11.58 7.03
CA GLY A 35 7.79 -11.17 8.10
C GLY A 35 7.12 -10.31 9.18
N VAL A 36 6.26 -9.37 8.78
CA VAL A 36 5.44 -8.59 9.70
C VAL A 36 4.48 -9.49 10.47
N CYS A 37 3.72 -10.34 9.79
CA CYS A 37 2.77 -11.26 10.42
C CYS A 37 3.44 -12.20 11.42
N ARG A 38 4.61 -12.76 11.08
CA ARG A 38 5.34 -13.69 11.95
C ARG A 38 5.77 -13.06 13.27
N ALA A 39 6.01 -11.75 13.30
CA ALA A 39 6.41 -11.05 14.51
C ALA A 39 5.22 -10.68 15.42
N GLN A 40 3.99 -10.71 14.89
CA GLN A 40 2.80 -10.44 15.68
C GLN A 40 2.55 -11.62 16.63
N VAL A 41 2.59 -11.36 17.93
CA VAL A 41 2.30 -12.38 18.96
C VAL A 41 0.78 -12.50 19.06
N LEU A 42 0.27 -13.71 18.86
CA LEU A 42 -1.14 -13.99 19.07
C LEU A 42 -1.41 -14.48 20.50
N PRO A 43 -2.61 -14.21 21.05
CA PRO A 43 -3.12 -14.92 22.20
C PRO A 43 -3.06 -16.45 21.98
N SER A 44 -2.67 -17.19 23.02
CA SER A 44 -2.52 -18.64 22.96
C SER A 44 -3.80 -19.32 22.48
N GLY A 45 -3.77 -19.94 21.30
CA GLY A 45 -4.90 -20.67 20.70
C GLY A 45 -5.49 -20.06 19.44
N GLU A 46 -5.09 -18.85 19.06
CA GLU A 46 -5.54 -18.21 17.81
C GLU A 46 -4.73 -18.65 16.59
N ILE A 47 -5.37 -18.60 15.42
CA ILE A 47 -4.75 -18.94 14.14
C ILE A 47 -3.67 -17.90 13.80
N PRO A 48 -2.42 -18.31 13.49
CA PRO A 48 -1.35 -17.41 13.05
C PRO A 48 -1.82 -16.40 12.02
N LEU A 49 -1.55 -15.11 12.26
CA LEU A 49 -1.85 -14.06 11.29
C LEU A 49 -1.12 -14.39 9.99
N GLN A 50 -1.85 -14.40 8.88
CA GLN A 50 -1.29 -14.63 7.54
C GLN A 50 -1.71 -13.47 6.62
N PRO A 51 -0.84 -13.07 5.67
CA PRO A 51 -1.20 -12.03 4.73
C PRO A 51 -2.24 -12.55 3.72
N ILE A 52 -3.25 -11.73 3.46
CA ILE A 52 -4.21 -11.92 2.38
C ILE A 52 -3.56 -11.40 1.09
N LEU A 53 -3.24 -12.33 0.19
CA LEU A 53 -2.56 -12.03 -1.06
C LEU A 53 -3.55 -11.63 -2.15
N THR A 54 -3.24 -10.57 -2.91
CA THR A 54 -4.07 -10.11 -4.02
C THR A 54 -3.23 -9.58 -5.18
N GLY A 55 -3.69 -9.91 -6.40
CA GLY A 55 -3.11 -9.40 -7.64
C GLY A 55 -3.35 -7.90 -7.84
N ASN A 56 -4.37 -7.34 -7.17
CA ASN A 56 -4.73 -5.92 -7.29
C ASN A 56 -3.64 -4.99 -6.73
N LEU A 57 -2.80 -5.49 -5.81
CA LEU A 57 -1.68 -4.75 -5.21
C LEU A 57 -0.34 -4.93 -5.95
N ARG A 58 -0.30 -5.64 -7.07
CA ARG A 58 0.93 -5.80 -7.87
C ARG A 58 1.45 -4.44 -8.35
N GLU A 59 2.76 -4.33 -8.47
CA GLU A 59 3.37 -3.13 -9.05
C GLU A 59 2.92 -2.95 -10.50
N LYS A 60 3.08 -1.73 -11.02
CA LYS A 60 2.94 -1.46 -12.45
C LYS A 60 3.68 -2.51 -13.29
N ASP A 61 2.95 -3.14 -14.20
CA ASP A 61 3.56 -4.00 -15.22
C ASP A 61 4.23 -3.12 -16.30
N TYR A 62 5.53 -3.25 -16.49
CA TYR A 62 6.26 -2.51 -17.53
C TYR A 62 6.25 -3.21 -18.90
N GLY A 63 5.62 -4.37 -19.05
CA GLY A 63 5.57 -5.13 -20.30
C GLY A 63 6.98 -5.41 -20.83
N SER A 64 7.23 -5.08 -22.10
CA SER A 64 8.55 -5.25 -22.72
C SER A 64 9.64 -4.29 -22.20
N MET A 65 9.28 -3.36 -21.30
CA MET A 65 10.23 -2.49 -20.60
C MET A 65 10.72 -3.06 -19.26
N GLU A 66 10.19 -4.20 -18.82
CA GLU A 66 10.65 -4.87 -17.60
C GLU A 66 12.17 -5.18 -17.64
N GLY A 67 12.84 -4.94 -16.52
CA GLY A 67 14.29 -5.13 -16.38
C GLY A 67 15.17 -4.12 -17.14
N ARG A 68 14.59 -3.12 -17.82
CA ARG A 68 15.35 -2.01 -18.42
C ARG A 68 15.63 -0.91 -17.40
N PHE A 69 16.68 -0.13 -17.64
CA PHE A 69 16.97 1.02 -16.80
C PHE A 69 15.86 2.07 -16.95
N TRP A 70 15.49 2.74 -15.86
CA TRP A 70 14.32 3.63 -15.84
C TRP A 70 14.41 4.83 -16.80
N LYS A 71 15.63 5.22 -17.20
CA LYS A 71 15.85 6.27 -18.23
C LYS A 71 15.83 5.74 -19.67
N THR A 72 15.69 4.44 -19.87
CA THR A 72 15.67 3.86 -21.21
C THR A 72 14.35 4.18 -21.89
N SER A 73 14.41 4.84 -23.04
CA SER A 73 13.24 5.04 -23.89
C SER A 73 12.84 3.73 -24.58
N PRO A 74 11.53 3.51 -24.84
CA PRO A 74 11.08 2.41 -25.68
C PRO A 74 11.75 2.47 -27.08
N PRO A 75 12.07 1.32 -27.68
CA PRO A 75 12.63 1.26 -29.02
C PRO A 75 11.62 1.77 -30.07
N LEU A 76 12.16 2.39 -31.13
CA LEU A 76 11.42 2.83 -32.30
C LEU A 76 12.14 2.30 -33.56
N PRO A 77 11.49 1.49 -34.43
CA PRO A 77 10.12 0.98 -34.30
C PRO A 77 9.96 -0.04 -33.15
N ARG A 78 8.73 -0.26 -32.71
CA ARG A 78 8.44 -1.29 -31.69
C ARG A 78 8.50 -2.68 -32.34
N PRO A 79 9.13 -3.68 -31.67
CA PRO A 79 9.08 -5.08 -32.08
C PRO A 79 7.65 -5.61 -32.21
N GLN A 80 7.46 -6.69 -32.99
CA GLN A 80 6.15 -7.29 -33.21
C GLN A 80 5.56 -7.91 -31.93
N ASP A 81 6.39 -8.41 -31.02
CA ASP A 81 6.05 -9.00 -29.73
C ASP A 81 6.04 -7.95 -28.58
N TRP A 82 5.97 -6.65 -28.91
CA TRP A 82 6.02 -5.59 -27.93
C TRP A 82 4.76 -5.53 -27.06
N VAL A 83 4.93 -5.84 -25.78
CA VAL A 83 3.91 -5.66 -24.74
C VAL A 83 4.00 -4.25 -24.19
N THR A 84 2.90 -3.49 -24.32
CA THR A 84 2.82 -2.13 -23.80
C THR A 84 2.79 -2.11 -22.27
N PRO A 85 3.52 -1.20 -21.62
CA PRO A 85 3.41 -1.01 -20.18
C PRO A 85 1.96 -0.72 -19.74
N GLU A 86 1.61 -1.18 -18.56
CA GLU A 86 0.32 -0.96 -17.93
C GLU A 86 -0.02 0.55 -17.86
N SER A 87 -1.27 0.87 -18.21
CA SER A 87 -1.76 2.24 -18.17
C SER A 87 -2.11 2.66 -16.75
N LYS A 88 -2.14 3.98 -16.49
CA LYS A 88 -2.62 4.52 -15.22
C LYS A 88 -4.08 4.13 -14.94
N ALA A 89 -4.93 4.07 -15.96
CA ALA A 89 -6.33 3.66 -15.83
C ALA A 89 -6.48 2.20 -15.40
N SER A 90 -5.61 1.31 -15.91
CA SER A 90 -5.57 -0.10 -15.48
C SER A 90 -5.19 -0.21 -14.00
N MET A 91 -4.11 0.48 -13.57
CA MET A 91 -3.72 0.50 -12.15
C MET A 91 -4.84 1.08 -11.27
N ARG A 92 -5.50 2.15 -11.73
CA ARG A 92 -6.64 2.74 -11.03
C ARG A 92 -7.76 1.72 -10.83
N LYS A 93 -8.10 0.94 -11.87
CA LYS A 93 -9.12 -0.09 -11.76
C LYS A 93 -8.75 -1.20 -10.76
N ARG A 94 -7.48 -1.59 -10.70
CA ARG A 94 -6.99 -2.54 -9.68
C ARG A 94 -7.12 -1.98 -8.27
N VAL A 95 -6.78 -0.71 -8.08
CA VAL A 95 -6.93 -0.02 -6.78
C VAL A 95 -8.40 0.07 -6.35
N GLU A 96 -9.31 0.42 -7.26
CA GLU A 96 -10.75 0.44 -7.01
C GLU A 96 -11.25 -0.94 -6.58
N ASN A 97 -10.91 -1.99 -7.35
CA ASN A 97 -11.32 -3.36 -7.00
C ASN A 97 -10.75 -3.78 -5.63
N PHE A 98 -9.48 -3.46 -5.34
CA PHE A 98 -8.90 -3.73 -4.01
C PHE A 98 -9.67 -3.01 -2.90
N PHE A 99 -10.00 -1.73 -3.11
CA PHE A 99 -10.74 -0.96 -2.13
C PHE A 99 -12.13 -1.55 -1.90
N ASP A 100 -12.90 -1.75 -2.96
CA ASP A 100 -14.30 -2.20 -2.89
C ASP A 100 -14.42 -3.62 -2.31
N GLU A 101 -13.53 -4.53 -2.71
CA GLU A 101 -13.61 -5.94 -2.31
C GLU A 101 -12.98 -6.24 -0.94
N HIS A 102 -12.01 -5.42 -0.50
CA HIS A 102 -11.22 -5.71 0.70
C HIS A 102 -11.26 -4.63 1.77
N LEU A 103 -10.98 -3.37 1.42
CA LEU A 103 -10.84 -2.32 2.43
C LEU A 103 -12.20 -1.78 2.88
N LEU A 104 -13.11 -1.53 1.94
CA LEU A 104 -14.43 -0.98 2.21
C LEU A 104 -15.25 -1.85 3.18
N PRO A 105 -15.31 -3.19 3.04
CA PRO A 105 -16.00 -4.05 4.02
C PRO A 105 -15.48 -3.88 5.45
N LEU A 106 -14.16 -3.75 5.62
CA LEU A 106 -13.55 -3.57 6.95
C LEU A 106 -13.86 -2.17 7.53
N LEU A 107 -13.89 -1.15 6.68
CA LEU A 107 -14.27 0.21 7.11
C LEU A 107 -15.76 0.33 7.48
N MET A 108 -16.60 -0.57 6.97
CA MET A 108 -18.04 -0.62 7.29
C MET A 108 -18.38 -1.54 8.46
N CYS A 109 -17.51 -2.51 8.77
CA CYS A 109 -17.69 -3.46 9.87
C CYS A 109 -17.07 -2.93 11.17
N ASP A 110 -17.95 -2.58 12.11
CA ASP A 110 -17.65 -2.10 13.48
C ASP A 110 -17.16 -0.64 13.58
N PRO A 111 -18.08 0.35 13.71
CA PRO A 111 -17.72 1.76 13.90
C PRO A 111 -17.16 2.08 15.30
N HIS A 112 -17.05 1.11 16.22
CA HIS A 112 -16.62 1.33 17.59
C HIS A 112 -15.27 0.68 17.94
N GLY A 113 -14.78 -0.26 17.14
CA GLY A 113 -13.48 -0.90 17.31
C GLY A 113 -12.38 -0.23 16.48
N ARG A 114 -11.34 0.31 17.13
CA ARG A 114 -10.11 0.70 16.42
C ARG A 114 -9.44 -0.56 15.88
N GLN A 115 -9.20 -0.60 14.57
CA GLN A 115 -8.49 -1.69 13.90
C GLN A 115 -7.25 -1.16 13.19
N ASP A 116 -6.11 -1.82 13.38
CA ASP A 116 -4.90 -1.54 12.60
C ASP A 116 -4.83 -2.53 11.43
N ILE A 117 -4.78 -2.00 10.21
CA ILE A 117 -4.70 -2.77 8.95
C ILE A 117 -3.38 -2.44 8.26
N ALA A 118 -2.64 -3.45 7.83
CA ALA A 118 -1.44 -3.26 7.00
C ALA A 118 -1.74 -3.54 5.53
N ILE A 119 -1.18 -2.72 4.64
CA ILE A 119 -1.20 -2.91 3.19
C ILE A 119 0.25 -2.90 2.69
N VAL A 120 0.74 -4.04 2.22
CA VAL A 120 2.14 -4.21 1.80
C VAL A 120 2.21 -4.39 0.28
N ALA A 121 2.67 -3.36 -0.42
CA ALA A 121 2.70 -3.33 -1.88
C ALA A 121 3.99 -2.66 -2.41
N HIS A 122 3.87 -1.84 -3.46
CA HIS A 122 5.00 -1.28 -4.20
C HIS A 122 4.81 0.20 -4.48
N GLY A 123 5.89 0.91 -4.79
CA GLY A 123 5.88 2.38 -4.82
C GLY A 123 4.82 2.97 -5.75
N ILE A 124 4.71 2.52 -7.00
CA ILE A 124 3.80 3.18 -7.97
C ILE A 124 2.34 2.80 -7.70
N ILE A 125 2.05 1.53 -7.41
CA ILE A 125 0.68 1.14 -7.05
C ILE A 125 0.22 1.79 -5.72
N LEU A 126 1.12 1.98 -4.74
CA LEU A 126 0.81 2.74 -3.51
C LEU A 126 0.53 4.22 -3.79
N GLN A 127 1.20 4.82 -4.79
CA GLN A 127 0.87 6.19 -5.24
C GLN A 127 -0.53 6.29 -5.84
N GLU A 128 -0.96 5.29 -6.61
CA GLU A 128 -2.32 5.27 -7.16
C GLU A 128 -3.36 4.96 -6.08
N LEU A 129 -3.06 4.07 -5.12
CA LEU A 129 -3.90 3.86 -3.94
C LEU A 129 -4.07 5.15 -3.14
N TRP A 130 -2.98 5.87 -2.86
CA TRP A 130 -3.03 7.18 -2.21
C TRP A 130 -3.90 8.18 -2.98
N ALA A 131 -3.70 8.30 -4.30
CA ALA A 131 -4.48 9.22 -5.12
C ALA A 131 -5.98 8.90 -5.07
N TYR A 132 -6.32 7.61 -5.15
CA TYR A 132 -7.71 7.16 -5.03
C TYR A 132 -8.31 7.46 -3.65
N LEU A 133 -7.58 7.18 -2.56
CA LEU A 133 -8.00 7.47 -1.19
C LEU A 133 -8.27 8.98 -0.98
N MET A 134 -7.44 9.85 -1.54
CA MET A 134 -7.64 11.31 -1.49
C MET A 134 -8.83 11.78 -2.32
N GLU A 135 -9.13 11.12 -3.44
CA GLU A 135 -10.31 11.46 -4.23
C GLU A 135 -11.61 11.11 -3.49
N ILE A 136 -11.69 9.91 -2.93
CA ILE A 136 -12.89 9.47 -2.20
C ILE A 136 -13.10 10.24 -0.89
N SER A 137 -12.03 10.74 -0.25
CA SER A 137 -12.14 11.60 0.93
C SER A 137 -12.64 13.01 0.57
N ASN A 138 -12.18 13.56 -0.56
CA ASN A 138 -12.56 14.91 -1.01
C ASN A 138 -13.95 14.97 -1.65
N SER A 139 -14.38 13.93 -2.37
CA SER A 139 -15.76 13.83 -2.89
C SER A 139 -16.81 13.80 -1.78
N ALA A 140 -16.41 13.43 -0.57
CA ALA A 140 -17.26 13.40 0.62
C ALA A 140 -17.48 14.80 1.23
N VAL A 141 -16.58 15.76 0.95
CA VAL A 141 -16.65 17.17 1.40
C VAL A 141 -17.48 18.04 0.45
N THR A 142 -17.78 17.60 -0.77
CA THR A 142 -18.44 18.47 -1.79
C THR A 142 -19.98 18.42 -1.79
N LYS A 143 -20.63 18.13 -0.66
CA LYS A 143 -22.11 18.26 -0.53
C LYS A 143 -22.67 18.86 0.76
N SER A 144 -21.86 19.20 1.76
CA SER A 144 -22.35 20.01 2.88
C SER A 144 -21.19 20.69 3.60
N ALA A 145 -21.34 21.98 3.88
CA ALA A 145 -20.47 22.82 4.69
C ALA A 145 -19.06 23.11 4.12
N LEU A 146 -19.02 24.15 3.29
CA LEU A 146 -17.95 25.12 3.32
C LEU A 146 -17.92 25.73 4.74
N ASP A 147 -17.09 25.21 5.64
CA ASP A 147 -16.50 25.96 6.76
C ASP A 147 -15.61 25.04 7.61
N PHE A 148 -14.36 25.48 7.81
CA PHE A 148 -13.29 24.92 8.66
C PHE A 148 -12.53 23.69 8.16
N CYS A 149 -11.49 23.92 7.33
CA CYS A 149 -10.14 23.40 7.59
C CYS A 149 -9.10 24.10 6.67
N ASP A 150 -8.68 25.29 7.07
CA ASP A 150 -7.55 25.98 6.44
C ASP A 150 -6.23 25.42 6.96
N THR A 151 -5.24 25.32 6.06
CA THR A 151 -3.79 25.10 6.31
C THR A 151 -3.28 23.64 6.34
N ASN A 152 -3.41 22.88 5.23
CA ASN A 152 -2.43 21.83 4.84
C ASN A 152 -2.73 21.10 3.51
N LEU A 153 -3.73 21.52 2.73
CA LEU A 153 -4.14 20.80 1.51
C LEU A 153 -3.02 20.68 0.45
N THR A 154 -2.17 21.70 0.29
CA THR A 154 -1.13 21.71 -0.77
C THR A 154 -0.03 20.67 -0.58
N ALA A 155 0.27 20.23 0.65
CA ALA A 155 1.24 19.17 0.91
C ALA A 155 0.66 17.75 0.68
N LEU A 156 -0.63 17.55 0.99
CA LEU A 156 -1.32 16.27 0.78
C LEU A 156 -1.54 15.94 -0.72
N HIS A 157 -1.60 16.93 -1.60
CA HIS A 157 -1.75 16.67 -3.04
C HIS A 157 -0.49 16.11 -3.71
N ARG A 158 0.68 16.12 -3.05
CA ARG A 158 1.90 15.55 -3.63
C ARG A 158 1.87 14.03 -3.50
N LYS A 159 2.05 13.33 -4.62
CA LYS A 159 2.19 11.87 -4.62
C LYS A 159 3.35 11.45 -3.71
N PRO A 160 3.10 10.66 -2.66
CA PRO A 160 4.15 10.15 -1.79
C PRO A 160 5.15 9.27 -2.55
N VAL A 161 6.38 9.24 -2.07
CA VAL A 161 7.42 8.34 -2.55
C VAL A 161 7.84 7.49 -1.36
N TRP A 162 8.03 6.19 -1.60
CA TRP A 162 8.40 5.24 -0.56
C TRP A 162 9.83 4.78 -0.71
N SER A 163 10.56 4.82 0.40
CA SER A 163 11.77 4.06 0.62
C SER A 163 11.45 2.57 0.78
N ASN A 164 12.43 1.69 0.55
CA ASN A 164 12.23 0.26 0.83
C ASN A 164 11.88 0.06 2.30
N THR A 165 10.78 -0.64 2.56
CA THR A 165 10.18 -0.84 3.90
C THR A 165 9.78 0.45 4.64
N GLY A 166 9.83 1.60 3.97
CA GLY A 166 9.21 2.82 4.48
C GLY A 166 7.69 2.65 4.47
N TYR A 167 7.00 3.20 5.47
CA TYR A 167 5.55 3.06 5.59
C TYR A 167 4.86 4.39 5.81
N MET A 168 3.57 4.43 5.48
CA MET A 168 2.69 5.57 5.72
C MET A 168 1.61 5.13 6.71
N THR A 169 1.26 6.00 7.64
CA THR A 169 0.17 5.77 8.58
C THR A 169 -0.96 6.75 8.27
N ILE A 170 -2.15 6.20 8.02
CA ILE A 170 -3.38 6.96 7.78
C ILE A 170 -4.40 6.52 8.82
N LEU A 171 -4.97 7.47 9.54
CA LEU A 171 -6.16 7.27 10.36
C LEU A 171 -7.39 7.54 9.50
N ILE A 172 -8.28 6.55 9.41
CA ILE A 172 -9.53 6.64 8.65
C ILE A 172 -10.68 6.63 9.64
N THR A 173 -11.53 7.65 9.60
CA THR A 173 -12.73 7.75 10.45
C THR A 173 -13.96 7.76 9.55
N PRO A 174 -14.86 6.76 9.65
CA PRO A 174 -16.12 6.78 8.92
C PRO A 174 -17.05 7.87 9.47
N HIS A 175 -17.70 8.61 8.58
CA HIS A 175 -18.83 9.46 8.94
C HIS A 175 -20.09 8.60 8.93
N THR A 176 -20.64 8.35 10.12
CA THR A 176 -21.99 7.81 10.24
C THR A 176 -22.97 8.89 9.81
N ILE A 177 -23.28 8.95 8.51
CA ILE A 177 -24.47 9.69 8.09
C ILE A 177 -25.64 8.93 8.72
N GLU A 178 -26.41 9.60 9.58
CA GLU A 178 -27.67 9.06 10.08
C GLU A 178 -28.42 8.46 8.89
N ARG A 179 -28.70 7.16 8.98
CA ARG A 179 -29.17 6.31 7.88
C ARG A 179 -30.65 6.60 7.59
N THR A 180 -31.02 7.87 7.42
CA THR A 180 -32.42 8.26 7.44
C THR A 180 -33.10 8.20 6.07
N LEU A 181 -32.44 8.26 4.91
CA LEU A 181 -33.21 8.32 3.65
C LEU A 181 -32.66 7.63 2.37
N LEU A 182 -31.48 7.00 2.34
CA LEU A 182 -31.03 6.31 1.10
C LEU A 182 -30.03 5.16 1.32
N PRO A 183 -30.37 3.90 0.95
CA PRO A 183 -29.47 2.74 1.05
C PRO A 183 -28.22 2.79 0.16
N THR A 184 -28.15 3.75 -0.77
CA THR A 184 -27.15 3.81 -1.86
C THR A 184 -26.07 4.88 -1.65
N ALA A 185 -26.10 5.62 -0.54
CA ALA A 185 -25.08 6.63 -0.28
C ALA A 185 -23.77 5.94 0.15
N MET A 186 -22.70 6.16 -0.61
CA MET A 186 -21.36 5.71 -0.23
C MET A 186 -20.98 6.33 1.11
N PRO A 187 -20.43 5.54 2.06
CA PRO A 187 -19.93 6.09 3.32
C PRO A 187 -18.88 7.17 3.05
N CYS A 188 -19.03 8.30 3.74
CA CYS A 188 -18.06 9.39 3.74
C CYS A 188 -16.96 9.05 4.76
N PHE A 189 -15.70 9.33 4.44
CA PHE A 189 -14.57 9.05 5.34
C PHE A 189 -13.71 10.31 5.52
N THR A 190 -13.31 10.60 6.76
CA THR A 190 -12.21 11.51 7.04
C THR A 190 -10.90 10.73 7.05
N LEU A 191 -9.90 11.23 6.33
CA LEU A 191 -8.56 10.67 6.29
C LEU A 191 -7.57 11.66 6.92
N VAL A 192 -6.86 11.21 7.94
CA VAL A 192 -5.79 11.98 8.60
C VAL A 192 -4.46 11.27 8.41
N VAL A 193 -3.51 11.92 7.75
CA VAL A 193 -2.15 11.39 7.58
C VAL A 193 -1.35 11.63 8.84
N LEU A 194 -0.85 10.55 9.45
CA LEU A 194 -0.05 10.62 10.68
C LEU A 194 1.46 10.57 10.40
N GLY A 195 1.86 10.00 9.26
CA GLY A 195 3.26 9.93 8.84
C GLY A 195 3.38 9.43 7.41
N ILE A 196 4.40 9.92 6.69
CA ILE A 196 4.71 9.56 5.30
C ILE A 196 6.14 9.06 5.24
N ASP A 197 6.34 7.91 4.60
CA ASP A 197 7.65 7.27 4.42
C ASP A 197 8.48 7.18 5.71
N ASP A 198 7.85 6.77 6.82
CA ASP A 198 8.56 6.57 8.08
C ASP A 198 9.56 5.42 7.93
N THR A 199 10.81 5.72 8.25
CA THR A 199 11.97 4.83 8.15
C THR A 199 12.77 4.79 9.46
N LYS A 200 12.18 5.20 10.59
CA LYS A 200 12.86 5.22 11.90
C LYS A 200 13.39 3.85 12.31
N HIS A 201 12.71 2.77 11.93
CA HIS A 201 13.18 1.39 12.15
C HIS A 201 14.51 1.08 11.47
N LEU A 202 14.91 1.86 10.47
CA LEU A 202 16.16 1.71 9.74
C LEU A 202 17.31 2.54 10.31
N ALA A 203 17.07 3.40 11.30
CA ALA A 203 18.08 4.35 11.81
C ALA A 203 19.38 3.66 12.27
N ASN A 204 19.27 2.47 12.85
CA ASN A 204 20.41 1.70 13.36
C ASN A 204 20.89 0.62 12.38
N LEU A 205 20.27 0.51 11.21
CA LEU A 205 20.66 -0.46 10.19
C LEU A 205 21.81 0.12 9.37
N HIS A 206 23.04 -0.12 9.83
CA HIS A 206 24.22 0.23 9.04
C HIS A 206 24.20 -0.51 7.71
N ARG A 207 24.21 0.25 6.62
CA ARG A 207 24.45 -0.31 5.28
C ARG A 207 25.84 -0.92 5.30
N THR A 208 25.95 -2.24 5.16
CA THR A 208 27.23 -2.87 4.83
C THR A 208 27.76 -2.19 3.56
N ARG A 209 29.05 -1.87 3.53
CA ARG A 209 29.76 -1.08 2.48
C ARG A 209 29.61 -1.60 1.03
N GLY A 210 28.82 -2.65 0.79
CA GLY A 210 28.50 -3.21 -0.52
C GLY A 210 27.07 -2.95 -1.03
N GLY A 211 26.29 -2.08 -0.37
CA GLY A 211 24.96 -1.71 -0.82
C GLY A 211 23.96 -2.86 -0.72
N VAL A 212 23.13 -2.84 0.31
CA VAL A 212 21.97 -3.76 0.42
C VAL A 212 20.95 -3.52 -0.72
N GLY A 213 21.07 -2.41 -1.47
CA GLY A 213 20.36 -2.17 -2.73
C GLY A 213 21.00 -2.81 -3.98
N THR A 214 22.17 -3.42 -3.86
CA THR A 214 22.91 -4.12 -4.94
C THR A 214 23.22 -5.58 -4.60
N ALA A 215 22.90 -6.04 -3.39
CA ALA A 215 22.89 -7.47 -3.11
C ALA A 215 21.80 -8.11 -3.97
N ALA A 216 22.23 -8.77 -5.04
CA ALA A 216 21.38 -9.57 -5.89
C ALA A 216 20.86 -10.77 -5.07
N HIS A 217 19.87 -10.53 -4.21
CA HIS A 217 18.99 -11.60 -3.76
C HIS A 217 18.15 -12.14 -4.93
N ASP A 218 18.21 -11.43 -6.05
CA ASP A 218 17.48 -11.72 -7.25
C ASP A 218 18.40 -11.67 -8.48
N THR A 219 19.39 -12.56 -8.52
CA THR A 219 20.30 -12.66 -9.68
C THR A 219 19.59 -13.07 -10.99
N LYS A 220 18.27 -13.34 -11.02
CA LYS A 220 17.60 -13.86 -12.23
C LYS A 220 16.19 -13.35 -12.51
N GLN A 221 15.48 -12.66 -11.61
CA GLN A 221 14.09 -12.29 -11.85
C GLN A 221 13.98 -10.88 -12.44
N ARG A 222 13.61 -10.84 -13.71
CA ARG A 222 13.48 -9.64 -14.54
C ARG A 222 12.04 -9.36 -14.98
N LYS A 223 11.09 -10.26 -14.76
CA LYS A 223 9.69 -10.14 -15.23
C LYS A 223 8.70 -10.35 -14.09
N ILE A 224 7.55 -9.67 -14.14
CA ILE A 224 6.46 -9.79 -13.15
C ILE A 224 5.97 -11.23 -12.96
N ASP A 225 5.95 -12.03 -14.04
CA ASP A 225 5.56 -13.44 -14.01
C ASP A 225 6.51 -14.33 -13.20
N GLN A 226 7.76 -13.88 -13.00
CA GLN A 226 8.77 -14.63 -12.27
C GLN A 226 8.63 -14.49 -10.74
N PHE A 227 7.70 -13.64 -10.29
CA PHE A 227 7.37 -13.45 -8.88
C PHE A 227 6.31 -14.43 -8.36
N PHE A 228 5.67 -15.22 -9.23
CA PHE A 228 4.65 -16.24 -8.86
C PHE A 228 5.26 -17.62 -8.58
N ARG A 229 6.25 -17.68 -7.69
CA ARG A 229 6.79 -18.95 -7.15
C ARG A 229 6.58 -19.06 -5.65
#